data_AF-A0A0F9IK49-F1
#
_entry.id   AF-A0A0F9IK49-F1
#
_cell.length_a   1.000
_cell.length_b   1.000
_cell.length_c   1.000
_cell.angle_alpha   90.00
_cell.angle_beta   90.00
_cell.angle_gamma   90.00
#
_symmetry.space_group_name_H-M   'P 1'
#
loop_
_entity.id
_entity.type
_entity.pdbx_description
1 polymer ?
#
loop_
_entity_poly.entity_id
_entity_poly.type
_entity_poly.pdbx_seq_one_letter_code
_entity_poly.pdbx_strand_id
1 'polypeptide(L)' 'MDLSLIPKLKHTDSNNFFLLSGPCAIEGEEMALRIADHIVKVTDALKIPYIFKGSFK' A
#
# COMPACT_ATOMS: atom_id res chain seq x y z
N MET A 1 -3.78 16.97 -0.75
CA MET A 1 -3.09 16.20 -1.80
C MET A 1 -4.16 15.55 -2.64
N ASP A 2 -4.11 15.69 -3.96
CA ASP A 2 -5.08 15.04 -4.84
C ASP A 2 -4.62 13.61 -5.15
N LEU A 3 -5.28 12.62 -4.57
CA LEU A 3 -4.94 11.19 -4.73
C LEU A 3 -5.32 10.67 -6.11
N SER A 4 -6.22 11.34 -6.84
CA SER A 4 -6.64 10.92 -8.18
C SER A 4 -5.50 11.03 -9.21
N LEU A 5 -4.48 11.82 -8.90
CA LEU A 5 -3.28 11.99 -9.72
C LEU A 5 -2.33 10.78 -9.65
N ILE A 6 -2.54 9.85 -8.72
CA ILE A 6 -1.72 8.64 -8.58
C ILE A 6 -2.38 7.49 -9.36
N PRO A 7 -1.81 7.05 -10.50
CA PRO A 7 -2.43 6.02 -11.32
C PRO A 7 -2.56 4.70 -10.55
N LYS A 8 -3.68 3.99 -10.76
CA LYS A 8 -3.96 2.66 -10.20
C LYS A 8 -4.10 2.61 -8.67
N LEU A 9 -4.06 3.74 -7.98
CA LEU A 9 -4.38 3.79 -6.56
C LEU A 9 -5.87 3.51 -6.37
N LYS A 10 -6.20 2.55 -5.50
CA LYS A 10 -7.58 2.19 -5.18
C LYS A 10 -8.15 3.09 -4.08
N HIS A 11 -9.48 3.12 -3.97
CA HIS A 11 -10.23 3.77 -2.88
C HIS A 11 -9.97 5.28 -2.74
N THR A 12 -9.55 5.96 -3.81
CA THR A 12 -9.22 7.40 -3.78
C THR A 12 -10.38 8.32 -3.42
N ASP A 13 -11.61 7.81 -3.53
CA ASP A 13 -12.88 8.46 -3.24
C ASP A 13 -13.47 8.10 -1.86
N SER A 14 -12.78 7.27 -1.06
CA SER A 14 -13.31 6.74 0.20
C SER A 14 -13.38 7.75 1.36
N ASN A 15 -12.95 9.00 1.16
CA ASN A 15 -12.80 10.03 2.18
C ASN A 15 -11.98 9.54 3.41
N ASN A 16 -10.95 8.73 3.16
CA ASN A 16 -10.07 8.17 4.17
C ASN A 16 -8.63 8.72 4.00
N PHE A 17 -7.78 8.51 5.00
CA PHE A 17 -6.34 8.76 4.85
C PHE A 17 -5.72 7.76 3.88
N PHE A 18 -4.59 8.10 3.26
CA PHE A 18 -3.79 7.13 2.51
C PHE A 18 -2.72 6.50 3.42
N LEU A 19 -2.45 5.22 3.20
CA LEU A 19 -1.42 4.47 3.91
C LEU A 19 -0.23 4.23 2.98
N LEU A 20 0.95 4.69 3.39
CA LEU A 20 2.24 4.31 2.80
C LEU A 20 2.97 3.42 3.81
N SER A 21 3.02 2.12 3.57
CA SER A 21 3.60 1.18 4.55
C SER A 21 4.16 -0.09 3.91
N GLY A 22 5.06 -0.74 4.64
CA GLY A 22 5.71 -2.01 4.29
C GLY A 22 6.99 -2.19 5.10
N PRO A 23 7.87 -3.13 4.73
CA PRO A 23 9.07 -3.43 5.51
C PRO A 23 10.07 -2.26 5.50
N CYS A 24 10.93 -2.20 6.51
CA CYS A 24 12.02 -1.22 6.54
C CYS A 24 12.93 -1.41 5.30
N ALA A 25 13.41 -2.63 5.10
CA ALA A 25 14.20 -3.07 3.95
C ALA A 25 13.54 -4.27 3.26
N ILE A 26 13.68 -4.37 1.94
CA ILE A 26 13.27 -5.55 1.17
C ILE A 26 14.43 -6.55 1.22
N GLU A 27 14.24 -7.63 1.96
CA GLU A 27 15.24 -8.70 2.15
C GLU A 27 15.03 -9.88 1.18
N GLY A 28 13.87 -9.94 0.53
CA GLY A 28 13.54 -10.96 -0.45
C GLY A 28 12.15 -10.75 -1.06
N GLU A 29 11.96 -11.30 -2.25
CA GLU A 29 10.70 -11.19 -3.00
C GLU A 29 9.52 -11.83 -2.25
N GLU A 30 9.70 -13.06 -1.74
CA GLU A 30 8.64 -13.77 -1.01
C GLU A 30 8.17 -12.97 0.22
N MET A 31 9.12 -12.43 0.98
CA MET A 31 8.81 -11.58 2.14
C MET A 31 8.02 -10.35 1.72
N ALA A 32 8.49 -9.63 0.69
CA ALA A 32 7.82 -8.42 0.21
C ALA A 32 6.39 -8.71 -0.26
N LEU A 33 6.21 -9.78 -1.04
CA LEU A 33 4.90 -10.19 -1.56
C LEU A 33 3.96 -10.64 -0.43
N ARG A 34 4.44 -11.37 0.58
CA ARG A 34 3.63 -11.76 1.74
C ARG A 34 3.16 -10.56 2.55
N ILE A 35 4.03 -9.59 2.79
CA ILE A 35 3.66 -8.36 3.52
C ILE A 35 2.67 -7.55 2.70
N ALA A 36 2.93 -7.37 1.40
CA ALA A 36 2.04 -6.63 0.50
C ALA A 36 0.65 -7.29 0.40
N ASP A 37 0.58 -8.62 0.26
CA ASP A 37 -0.67 -9.39 0.19
C ASP A 37 -1.50 -9.23 1.46
N HIS A 38 -0.86 -9.26 2.63
CA HIS A 38 -1.56 -9.05 3.89
C HIS A 38 -2.13 -7.63 4.00
N ILE A 39 -1.30 -6.60 3.79
CA ILE A 39 -1.72 -5.21 3.94
C ILE A 39 -2.76 -4.81 2.88
N VAL A 40 -2.62 -5.29 1.64
CA VAL A 40 -3.61 -4.98 0.58
C VAL A 40 -4.98 -5.56 0.91
N LYS A 41 -5.06 -6.76 1.49
CA LYS A 41 -6.34 -7.35 1.94
C LYS A 41 -7.00 -6.53 3.05
N VAL A 42 -6.21 -6.09 4.04
CA VAL A 42 -6.70 -5.27 5.15
C VAL A 42 -7.19 -3.90 4.65
N THR A 43 -6.37 -3.22 3.84
CA THR A 43 -6.69 -1.90 3.31
C THR A 43 -7.85 -1.93 2.31
N ASP A 44 -8.01 -3.01 1.55
CA ASP A 44 -9.15 -3.18 0.63
C ASP A 44 -10.49 -3.34 1.37
N ALA A 45 -10.49 -4.12 2.46
CA ALA A 45 -11.65 -4.27 3.34
C ALA A 45 -12.07 -2.96 4.02
N LEU A 46 -11.08 -2.15 4.42
CA LEU A 46 -11.29 -0.86 5.10
C LEU A 46 -11.44 0.34 4.15
N LYS A 47 -11.34 0.12 2.83
CA LYS A 47 -11.35 1.18 1.79
C LYS A 47 -10.29 2.26 2.05
N ILE A 48 -9.08 1.86 2.44
CA ILE A 48 -7.94 2.75 2.65
C ILE A 48 -7.07 2.76 1.38
N PRO A 49 -6.82 3.90 0.73
CA PRO A 49 -5.81 4.01 -0.32
C PRO A 49 -4.45 3.56 0.19
N TYR A 50 -3.79 2.64 -0.52
CA TYR A 50 -2.58 1.99 -0.04
C TYR A 50 -1.45 2.00 -1.09
N ILE A 51 -0.25 2.36 -0.64
CA ILE A 51 1.01 2.28 -1.39
C ILE A 51 1.97 1.41 -0.58
N PHE A 52 2.44 0.31 -1.18
CA PHE A 52 3.49 -0.52 -0.59
C PHE A 52 4.83 0.22 -0.62
N LYS A 53 5.52 0.29 0.53
CA LYS A 53 6.85 0.88 0.64
C LYS A 53 7.83 -0.12 1.24
N GLY A 54 9.00 -0.26 0.60
CA GLY A 54 10.15 -0.95 1.17
C GLY A 54 11.43 -0.31 0.66
N SER A 55 12.46 -0.16 1.50
CA SER A 55 13.75 0.34 1.03
C SER A 55 14.51 -0.80 0.35
N PHE A 56 15.06 -0.56 -0.83
CA PHE A 56 16.01 -1.45 -1.49
C PHE A 56 17.43 -0.88 -1.37
N LYS A 57 18.45 -1.71 -1.46
CA LYS A 57 19.86 -1.30 -1.38
C LYS A 57 20.52 -1.41 -2.74
#